data_AF-A0A7S1I6N4-F1
#
_entry.id   AF-A0A7S1I6N4-F1
#
_cell.length_a   1.000
_cell.length_b   1.000
_cell.length_c   1.000
_cell.angle_alpha   90.00
_cell.angle_beta   90.00
_cell.angle_gamma   90.00
#
_symmetry.space_group_name_H-M   'P 1'
#
loop_
_entity.id
_entity.type
_entity.pdbx_description
1 polymer ?
#
loop_
_entity_poly.entity_id
_entity_poly.type
_entity_poly.pdbx_seq_one_letter_code
_entity_poly.pdbx_strand_id
1 'polypeptide(L)'
;WAPYLPQGSILSANAPGKKAMPSSRRIVSGGCDCVVKVWRFVDKQGSLGASSWDLETKLQMHTDWVRDVKWAGNIGLPFTHIASCGQDGKVVVWTQKADTDQWQSEVLMDSDKAQWRVSWSELGNLLAVSGADNEASLWRQCKKGMWKKMSALTPAQ
;
A
#
# COMPACT_ATOMS: atom_id res chain seq x y z
N TRP A 1 -1.58 3.74 -7.96
CA TRP A 1 -0.51 3.31 -8.88
C TRP A 1 0.67 2.84 -8.06
N ALA A 2 1.29 1.72 -8.44
CA ALA A 2 2.54 1.27 -7.82
C ALA A 2 3.69 2.26 -8.12
N PRO A 3 4.69 2.35 -7.23
CA PRO A 3 5.80 3.28 -7.36
C PRO A 3 6.64 3.05 -8.62
N TYR A 4 7.32 4.12 -9.05
CA TYR A 4 8.06 4.20 -10.30
C TYR A 4 9.23 3.21 -10.40
N LEU A 5 9.86 2.88 -9.27
CA LEU A 5 11.01 1.97 -9.23
C LEU A 5 10.56 0.53 -8.87
N PRO A 6 11.04 -0.49 -9.60
CA PRO A 6 10.84 -1.88 -9.23
C PRO A 6 11.37 -2.16 -7.81
N GLN A 7 10.68 -3.03 -7.07
CA GLN A 7 11.13 -3.45 -5.74
C GLN A 7 12.54 -4.09 -5.85
N GLY A 8 13.43 -3.72 -4.92
CA GLY A 8 14.80 -4.24 -4.89
C GLY A 8 15.74 -3.69 -5.95
N SER A 9 15.35 -2.68 -6.74
CA SER A 9 16.19 -2.09 -7.79
C SER A 9 17.51 -1.53 -7.26
N ILE A 10 17.54 -0.98 -6.04
CA ILE A 10 18.77 -0.48 -5.40
C ILE A 10 19.77 -1.60 -5.09
N LEU A 11 19.27 -2.80 -4.77
CA LEU A 11 20.09 -3.96 -4.44
C LEU A 11 20.53 -4.71 -5.71
N SER A 12 19.73 -4.66 -6.77
CA SER A 12 20.01 -5.32 -8.04
C SER A 12 21.04 -4.59 -8.90
N ALA A 13 21.29 -3.29 -8.66
CA ALA A 13 22.23 -2.48 -9.45
C ALA A 13 23.69 -2.97 -9.36
N ASN A 14 24.05 -3.72 -8.32
CA ASN A 14 25.44 -4.17 -8.06
C ASN A 14 25.65 -5.70 -8.14
N ALA A 15 24.65 -6.49 -8.55
CA ALA A 15 24.78 -7.96 -8.61
C ALA A 15 25.02 -8.45 -10.05
N PRO A 16 26.20 -8.98 -10.40
CA PRO A 16 26.44 -9.54 -11.73
C PRO A 16 25.51 -10.75 -11.98
N GLY A 17 24.73 -10.70 -13.05
CA GLY A 17 23.93 -11.83 -13.54
C GLY A 17 22.45 -11.87 -13.13
N LYS A 18 21.94 -10.95 -12.27
CA LYS A 18 20.49 -10.85 -12.04
C LYS A 18 19.83 -9.97 -13.10
N LYS A 19 18.95 -10.57 -13.91
CA LYS A 19 18.08 -9.84 -14.85
C LYS A 19 17.31 -8.77 -14.08
N ALA A 20 17.28 -7.55 -14.60
CA ALA A 20 16.41 -6.49 -14.08
C ALA A 20 14.99 -7.04 -13.94
N MET A 21 14.40 -6.94 -12.74
CA MET A 21 13.01 -7.36 -12.53
C MET A 21 12.13 -6.54 -13.48
N PRO A 22 11.32 -7.17 -14.33
CA PRO A 22 10.49 -6.45 -15.28
C PRO A 22 9.56 -5.51 -14.51
N SER A 23 9.49 -4.25 -14.93
CA SER A 23 8.58 -3.25 -14.34
C SER A 23 7.14 -3.69 -14.59
N SER A 24 6.55 -4.39 -13.63
CA SER A 24 5.15 -4.79 -13.69
C SER A 24 4.30 -3.60 -13.24
N ARG A 25 3.55 -3.00 -14.18
CA ARG A 25 2.60 -1.93 -13.87
C ARG A 25 1.50 -2.52 -13.00
N ARG A 26 1.37 -2.02 -11.77
CA ARG A 26 0.32 -2.43 -10.82
C ARG A 26 -0.50 -1.25 -10.35
N ILE A 27 -1.76 -1.51 -10.05
CA ILE A 27 -2.67 -0.56 -9.40
C ILE A 27 -3.35 -1.22 -8.21
N VAL A 28 -3.86 -0.41 -7.30
CA VAL A 28 -4.63 -0.86 -6.15
C VAL A 28 -5.97 -0.14 -6.13
N SER A 29 -7.02 -0.85 -5.73
CA SER A 29 -8.38 -0.32 -5.55
C SER A 29 -8.98 -0.85 -4.26
N GLY A 30 -9.79 -0.05 -3.59
CA GLY A 30 -10.68 -0.47 -2.49
C GLY A 30 -12.10 -0.04 -2.80
N GLY A 31 -13.10 -0.76 -2.30
CA GLY A 31 -14.50 -0.45 -2.58
C GLY A 31 -15.49 -0.95 -1.53
N CYS A 32 -16.77 -0.97 -1.91
CA CYS A 32 -17.89 -1.35 -1.05
C CYS A 32 -18.01 -2.86 -0.81
N ASP A 33 -17.14 -3.67 -1.42
CA ASP A 33 -17.03 -5.11 -1.16
C ASP A 33 -16.10 -5.42 0.02
N CYS A 34 -15.63 -4.39 0.75
CA CYS A 34 -14.72 -4.49 1.89
C CYS A 34 -13.35 -5.08 1.55
N VAL A 35 -13.00 -5.19 0.26
CA VAL A 35 -11.75 -5.80 -0.21
C VAL A 35 -10.84 -4.77 -0.84
N VAL A 36 -9.55 -4.86 -0.53
CA VAL A 36 -8.50 -4.16 -1.28
C VAL A 36 -7.98 -5.11 -2.37
N LYS A 37 -7.98 -4.67 -3.63
CA LYS A 37 -7.57 -5.46 -4.79
C LYS A 37 -6.32 -4.88 -5.40
N VAL A 38 -5.35 -5.74 -5.71
CA VAL A 38 -4.17 -5.40 -6.48
C VAL A 38 -4.35 -5.95 -7.89
N TRP A 39 -4.12 -5.11 -8.89
CA TRP A 39 -4.25 -5.46 -10.30
C TRP A 39 -2.92 -5.31 -10.99
N ARG A 40 -2.64 -6.23 -11.92
CA ARG A 40 -1.43 -6.26 -12.72
C ARG A 40 -1.76 -6.02 -14.19
N PHE A 41 -1.03 -5.13 -14.83
CA PHE A 41 -1.13 -4.95 -16.27
C PHE A 41 -0.41 -6.10 -16.98
N VAL A 42 -1.12 -6.76 -17.88
CA VAL A 42 -0.57 -7.81 -18.74
C VAL A 42 -0.50 -7.25 -20.15
N ASP A 43 0.73 -7.04 -20.62
CA ASP A 43 0.99 -6.59 -21.98
C ASP A 43 1.07 -7.81 -22.90
N LYS A 44 0.12 -7.91 -23.84
CA LYS A 44 -0.04 -9.06 -24.73
C LYS A 44 0.58 -8.82 -26.11
N GLN A 45 1.72 -8.13 -26.13
CA GLN A 45 2.47 -7.82 -27.36
C GLN A 45 2.81 -9.10 -28.12
N GLY A 46 2.19 -9.27 -29.31
CA GLY A 46 2.42 -10.41 -30.21
C GLY A 46 1.33 -11.49 -30.21
N SER A 47 0.31 -11.40 -29.34
CA SER A 47 -0.90 -12.22 -29.42
C SER A 47 -2.06 -11.36 -29.92
N LEU A 48 -3.03 -11.93 -30.66
CA LEU A 48 -4.21 -11.23 -31.21
C LEU A 48 -5.16 -10.61 -30.15
N GLY A 49 -4.76 -10.56 -28.88
CA GLY A 49 -5.56 -10.07 -27.76
C GLY A 49 -5.17 -8.66 -27.32
N ALA A 50 -6.16 -7.92 -26.81
CA ALA A 50 -5.93 -6.62 -26.18
C ALA A 50 -5.19 -6.77 -24.82
N SER A 51 -4.36 -5.78 -24.48
CA SER A 51 -3.74 -5.69 -23.14
C SER A 51 -4.82 -5.55 -22.06
N SER A 52 -4.64 -6.21 -20.91
CA SER A 52 -5.65 -6.30 -19.85
C SER A 52 -5.07 -6.00 -18.46
N TRP A 53 -5.97 -5.68 -17.53
CA TRP A 53 -5.66 -5.63 -16.10
C TRP A 53 -6.22 -6.87 -15.43
N ASP A 54 -5.31 -7.73 -14.97
CA ASP A 54 -5.69 -8.98 -14.34
C ASP A 54 -5.64 -8.81 -12.81
N LEU A 55 -6.59 -9.42 -12.11
CA LEU A 55 -6.63 -9.39 -10.64
C LEU A 55 -5.48 -10.24 -10.10
N GLU A 56 -4.51 -9.60 -9.44
CA GLU A 56 -3.34 -10.27 -8.89
C GLU A 56 -3.63 -10.84 -7.49
N THR A 57 -4.23 -10.04 -6.61
CA THR A 57 -4.57 -10.50 -5.25
C THR A 57 -5.74 -9.73 -4.65
N LYS A 58 -6.39 -10.36 -3.67
CA LYS A 58 -7.43 -9.80 -2.81
C LYS A 58 -6.89 -9.75 -1.38
N LEU A 59 -6.87 -8.55 -0.82
CA LEU A 59 -6.40 -8.23 0.51
C LEU A 59 -7.63 -7.97 1.39
N GLN A 60 -7.91 -8.88 2.32
CA GLN A 60 -9.11 -8.87 3.15
C GLN A 60 -8.74 -8.69 4.62
N MET A 61 -9.32 -7.66 5.22
CA MET A 61 -9.17 -7.30 6.64
C MET A 61 -10.28 -6.34 7.07
N HIS A 62 -10.72 -5.48 6.16
CA HIS A 62 -11.84 -4.59 6.38
C HIS A 62 -13.16 -5.34 6.45
N THR A 63 -14.05 -4.88 7.33
CA THR A 63 -15.38 -5.44 7.56
C THR A 63 -16.50 -4.55 7.02
N ASP A 64 -16.15 -3.35 6.54
CA ASP A 64 -17.06 -2.40 5.91
C ASP A 64 -16.31 -1.69 4.74
N TRP A 65 -16.93 -0.72 4.09
CA TRP A 65 -16.42 -0.07 2.89
C TRP A 65 -15.00 0.48 3.08
N VAL A 66 -14.13 0.15 2.13
CA VAL A 66 -12.79 0.76 2.04
C VAL A 66 -12.96 2.18 1.48
N ARG A 67 -12.60 3.19 2.26
CA ARG A 67 -12.79 4.61 1.93
C ARG A 67 -11.64 5.20 1.12
N ASP A 68 -10.41 4.74 1.39
CA ASP A 68 -9.24 5.16 0.65
C ASP A 68 -8.17 4.07 0.65
N VAL A 69 -7.35 4.07 -0.38
CA VAL A 69 -6.22 3.13 -0.54
C VAL A 69 -5.08 3.82 -1.27
N LYS A 70 -3.86 3.68 -0.74
CA LYS A 70 -2.66 4.27 -1.32
C LYS A 70 -1.51 3.31 -1.32
N TRP A 71 -0.85 3.22 -2.46
CA TRP A 71 0.44 2.56 -2.58
C TRP A 71 1.54 3.51 -2.13
N ALA A 72 2.46 3.04 -1.29
CA ALA A 72 3.60 3.82 -0.84
C ALA A 72 4.60 4.04 -1.98
N GLY A 73 5.24 5.22 -1.99
CA GLY A 73 6.46 5.43 -2.75
C GLY A 73 7.51 4.39 -2.37
N ASN A 74 8.24 3.88 -3.35
CA ASN A 74 9.36 2.97 -3.11
C ASN A 74 10.57 3.44 -3.91
N ILE A 75 11.66 3.72 -3.20
CA ILE A 75 12.94 4.14 -3.77
C ILE A 75 13.85 2.95 -4.11
N GLY A 76 13.27 1.79 -4.44
CA GLY A 76 13.99 0.56 -4.77
C GLY A 76 14.27 -0.37 -3.58
N LEU A 77 13.64 -0.15 -2.43
CA LEU A 77 13.67 -1.05 -1.28
C LEU A 77 13.10 -2.43 -1.64
N PRO A 78 13.55 -3.52 -0.98
CA PRO A 78 13.11 -4.89 -1.25
C PRO A 78 11.74 -5.21 -0.62
N PHE A 79 10.90 -4.21 -0.42
CA PHE A 79 9.54 -4.35 0.05
C PHE A 79 8.70 -3.18 -0.46
N THR A 80 7.38 -3.35 -0.47
CA THR A 80 6.44 -2.28 -0.77
C THR A 80 5.30 -2.29 0.23
N HIS A 81 4.70 -1.12 0.40
CA HIS A 81 3.56 -0.93 1.29
C HIS A 81 2.33 -0.43 0.53
N ILE A 82 1.17 -0.88 0.99
CA ILE A 82 -0.13 -0.27 0.69
C ILE A 82 -0.75 0.09 2.03
N ALA A 83 -1.40 1.24 2.12
CA ALA A 83 -2.29 1.58 3.23
C ALA A 83 -3.72 1.59 2.73
N SER A 84 -4.64 1.08 3.54
CA SER A 84 -6.08 1.25 3.34
C SER A 84 -6.74 1.71 4.62
N CYS A 85 -7.82 2.49 4.48
CA CYS A 85 -8.67 2.86 5.59
C CYS A 85 -10.14 2.70 5.22
N GLY A 86 -10.99 2.46 6.22
CA GLY A 86 -12.38 2.06 6.01
C GLY A 86 -13.39 2.71 6.93
N GLN A 87 -14.65 2.50 6.57
CA GLN A 87 -15.83 2.87 7.37
C GLN A 87 -15.86 2.12 8.71
N ASP A 88 -15.27 0.92 8.75
CA ASP A 88 -15.09 0.08 9.93
C ASP A 88 -14.10 0.65 10.96
N GLY A 89 -13.57 1.84 10.71
CA GLY A 89 -12.63 2.53 11.60
C GLY A 89 -11.22 1.93 11.62
N LYS A 90 -10.95 0.97 10.72
CA LYS A 90 -9.63 0.35 10.61
C LYS A 90 -8.72 1.12 9.67
N VAL A 91 -7.45 1.13 10.02
CA VAL A 91 -6.34 1.47 9.11
C VAL A 91 -5.43 0.25 9.03
N VAL A 92 -5.22 -0.25 7.82
CA VAL A 92 -4.43 -1.45 7.58
C VAL A 92 -3.25 -1.13 6.68
N VAL A 93 -2.05 -1.54 7.09
CA VAL A 93 -0.87 -1.53 6.24
C VAL A 93 -0.61 -2.94 5.72
N TRP A 94 -0.50 -3.04 4.40
CA TRP A 94 -0.18 -4.26 3.68
C TRP A 94 1.26 -4.19 3.21
N THR A 95 2.04 -5.23 3.48
CA THR A 95 3.45 -5.30 3.13
C THR A 95 3.71 -6.51 2.25
N GLN A 96 4.36 -6.30 1.11
CA GLN A 96 4.89 -7.37 0.26
C GLN A 96 6.40 -7.19 0.15
N LYS A 97 7.17 -8.24 0.47
CA LYS A 97 8.62 -8.27 0.28
C LYS A 97 8.96 -8.73 -1.15
N ALA A 98 10.10 -8.32 -1.68
CA ALA A 98 10.52 -8.64 -3.05
C ALA A 98 10.83 -10.12 -3.28
N ASP A 99 11.14 -10.87 -2.21
CA ASP A 99 11.43 -12.29 -2.22
C ASP A 99 10.16 -13.17 -2.11
N THR A 100 9.00 -12.57 -1.78
CA THR A 100 7.76 -13.31 -1.55
C THR A 100 6.59 -12.65 -2.28
N ASP A 101 5.81 -13.43 -3.02
CA ASP A 101 4.53 -12.94 -3.57
C ASP A 101 3.44 -12.76 -2.51
N GLN A 102 3.70 -13.17 -1.26
CA GLN A 102 2.76 -13.10 -0.16
C GLN A 102 2.65 -11.68 0.41
N TRP A 103 1.41 -11.25 0.67
CA TRP A 103 1.10 -10.00 1.36
C TRP A 103 0.84 -10.26 2.84
N GLN A 104 1.49 -9.47 3.69
CA GLN A 104 1.24 -9.44 5.14
C GLN A 104 0.41 -8.21 5.48
N SER A 105 -0.44 -8.32 6.50
CA SER A 105 -1.31 -7.22 6.95
C SER A 105 -1.06 -6.89 8.41
N GLU A 106 -1.10 -5.61 8.74
CA GLU A 106 -0.99 -5.08 10.10
C GLU A 106 -2.07 -4.01 10.29
N VAL A 107 -2.93 -4.19 11.30
CA VAL A 107 -3.93 -3.19 11.69
C VAL A 107 -3.24 -2.15 12.57
N LEU A 108 -3.14 -0.92 12.07
CA LEU A 108 -2.49 0.18 12.78
C LEU A 108 -3.43 0.85 13.79
N MET A 109 -4.69 0.96 13.40
CA MET A 109 -5.73 1.62 14.16
C MET A 109 -7.02 0.80 14.01
N ASP A 110 -7.73 0.63 15.11
CA ASP A 110 -9.07 0.06 15.18
C ASP A 110 -9.89 0.99 16.08
N SER A 111 -10.61 1.92 15.45
CA SER A 111 -11.42 2.93 16.12
C SER A 111 -12.91 2.66 15.87
N ASP A 112 -13.75 3.15 16.75
CA ASP A 112 -15.20 3.22 16.55
C ASP A 112 -15.62 4.26 15.48
N LYS A 113 -14.68 5.10 15.02
CA LYS A 113 -14.91 6.17 14.05
C LYS A 113 -14.32 5.83 12.69
N ALA A 114 -15.11 6.11 11.65
CA ALA A 114 -14.70 5.93 10.26
C ALA A 114 -13.42 6.69 9.92
N GLN A 115 -12.56 6.05 9.13
CA GLN A 115 -11.32 6.61 8.63
C GLN A 115 -11.49 6.96 7.15
N TRP A 116 -11.13 8.18 6.75
CA TRP A 116 -11.52 8.74 5.45
C TRP A 116 -10.41 8.75 4.42
N ARG A 117 -9.20 9.11 4.84
CA ARG A 117 -8.07 9.29 3.92
C ARG A 117 -6.80 8.72 4.51
N VAL A 118 -5.97 8.20 3.64
CA VAL A 118 -4.59 7.80 3.92
C VAL A 118 -3.66 8.49 2.93
N SER A 119 -2.47 8.88 3.37
CA SER A 119 -1.46 9.45 2.48
C SER A 119 -0.06 9.09 2.93
N TRP A 120 0.76 8.63 1.98
CA TRP A 120 2.15 8.30 2.21
C TRP A 120 3.05 9.52 2.02
N SER A 121 4.16 9.58 2.75
CA SER A 121 5.30 10.39 2.31
C SER A 121 5.86 9.87 1.00
N GLU A 122 6.55 10.72 0.25
CA GLU A 122 7.20 10.35 -1.03
C GLU A 122 8.18 9.17 -0.87
N LEU A 123 8.81 9.04 0.29
CA LEU A 123 9.73 7.96 0.62
C LEU A 123 9.04 6.69 1.16
N GLY A 124 7.72 6.73 1.38
CA GLY A 124 6.93 5.59 1.86
C GLY A 124 7.15 5.19 3.32
N ASN A 125 7.79 6.05 4.13
CA ASN A 125 8.17 5.75 5.52
C ASN A 125 7.28 6.41 6.58
N LEU A 126 6.44 7.35 6.17
CA LEU A 126 5.46 8.04 7.00
C LEU A 126 4.08 7.89 6.39
N LEU A 127 3.09 7.63 7.23
CA LEU A 127 1.69 7.54 6.85
C LEU A 127 0.88 8.57 7.63
N ALA A 128 0.14 9.40 6.91
CA ALA A 128 -0.89 10.26 7.47
C ALA A 128 -2.26 9.61 7.32
N VAL A 129 -3.07 9.68 8.35
CA VAL A 129 -4.46 9.19 8.38
C VAL A 129 -5.35 10.32 8.87
N SER A 130 -6.50 10.53 8.22
CA SER A 130 -7.56 11.38 8.76
C SER A 130 -8.89 10.62 8.84
N GLY A 131 -9.63 10.88 9.91
CA GLY A 131 -10.90 10.21 10.22
C GLY A 131 -12.00 11.16 10.68
N ALA A 132 -13.11 10.57 11.14
CA ALA A 132 -14.25 11.29 11.71
C ALA A 132 -14.00 11.77 13.15
N ASP A 133 -12.80 11.54 13.68
CA ASP A 133 -12.35 11.97 15.00
C ASP A 133 -11.89 13.44 15.06
N ASN A 134 -11.97 14.16 13.95
CA ASN A 134 -11.43 15.51 13.78
C ASN A 134 -9.92 15.58 14.08
N GLU A 135 -9.22 14.46 13.95
CA GLU A 135 -7.79 14.35 14.15
C GLU A 135 -7.12 13.86 12.85
N ALA A 136 -5.94 14.39 12.56
CA ALA A 136 -5.03 13.74 11.61
C ALA A 136 -3.88 13.09 12.38
N SER A 137 -3.74 11.78 12.25
CA SER A 137 -2.68 11.02 12.92
C SER A 137 -1.52 10.72 11.97
N LEU A 138 -0.29 10.85 12.49
CA LEU A 138 0.93 10.50 11.77
C LEU A 138 1.53 9.21 12.32
N TRP A 139 1.92 8.31 11.43
CA TRP A 139 2.45 7.00 11.73
C TRP A 139 3.80 6.80 11.07
N ARG A 140 4.72 6.14 11.77
CA ARG A 140 6.06 5.83 11.26
C ARG A 140 6.42 4.38 11.52
N GLN A 141 7.06 3.75 10.53
CA GLN A 141 7.63 2.43 10.70
C GLN A 141 8.94 2.50 11.51
N CYS A 142 9.02 1.68 12.56
CA CYS A 142 10.21 1.51 13.39
C CYS A 142 11.15 0.44 12.80
N LYS A 143 12.39 0.37 13.30
CA LYS A 143 13.44 -0.56 12.80
C LYS A 143 13.07 -2.06 12.84
N LYS A 144 12.00 -2.44 13.56
CA LYS A 144 11.50 -3.81 13.66
C LYS A 144 10.31 -4.10 12.72
N GLY A 145 9.99 -3.20 11.80
CA GLY A 145 8.84 -3.32 10.90
C GLY A 145 7.51 -2.87 11.50
N MET A 146 7.44 -2.71 12.84
CA MET A 146 6.26 -2.24 13.55
C MET A 146 5.97 -0.76 13.28
N TRP A 147 4.69 -0.41 13.20
CA TRP A 147 4.25 0.98 13.07
C TRP A 147 3.95 1.60 14.43
N LYS A 148 4.26 2.90 14.56
CA LYS A 148 3.97 3.67 15.78
C LYS A 148 3.30 4.98 15.43
N LYS A 149 2.23 5.33 16.15
CA LYS A 149 1.64 6.67 16.14
C LYS A 149 2.64 7.67 16.71
N MET A 150 3.04 8.64 15.89
CA MET A 150 4.01 9.68 16.22
C MET A 150 3.33 10.89 16.83
N SER A 151 2.24 11.34 16.22
CA SER A 151 1.52 12.53 16.66
C SER A 151 0.07 12.51 16.18
N ALA A 152 -0.69 13.39 16.81
CA ALA A 152 -2.08 13.73 16.56
C ALA A 152 -2.12 15.23 16.24
N LEU A 153 -2.69 15.60 15.10
CA LEU A 153 -2.92 16.99 14.72
C LEU A 153 -4.41 17.28 14.94
N THR A 154 -4.71 18.10 15.93
CA THR A 154 -6.06 18.61 16.20
C THR A 154 -6.14 20.07 15.75
N PRO A 155 -7.32 20.54 15.30
CA PRO A 155 -7.54 21.96 15.05
C PRO A 155 -7.21 22.79 16.30
N ALA A 156 -6.65 23.99 16.12
CA ALA A 156 -6.50 24.95 17.21
C ALA A 156 -7.90 25.39 17.68
N GLN A 157 -8.08 25.45 19.00
CA GLN A 157 -9.33 25.91 19.64
C GLN A 157 -9.52 27.42 19.49
#